data_AF-A0A524N9J1-F1
#
_entry.id   AF-A0A524N9J1-F1
#
_cell.length_a   1.000
_cell.length_b   1.000
_cell.length_c   1.000
_cell.angle_alpha   90.00
_cell.angle_beta   90.00
_cell.angle_gamma   90.00
#
_symmetry.space_group_name_H-M   'P 1'
#
loop_
_entity.id
_entity.type
_entity.pdbx_description
1 polymer ?
#
loop_
_entity_poly.entity_id
_entity_poly.type
_entity_poly.pdbx_seq_one_letter_code
_entity_poly.pdbx_strand_id
1 'polypeptide(L)'
;MEPRSEAHPCDCVRRRARPYAGRMIALVPVRDGVLPAGAAETISECDGHALVVGSGTGDVDLDGLATTVLLVELGAVEPTRWTAVLAPIIRQLAEQGIDTDIVVLPHAPDGRDLAPHLALALDRPLLAGATEVSAHRVRVARRGGLELHEQRPTGPFVATLQTGARGPVTFDSPADVDRIDPPDETANDAPTTH
;
A
#
# COMPACT_ATOMS: atom_id res chain seq x y z
N MET A 1 13.04 37.64 -50.90
CA MET A 1 14.12 36.78 -50.39
C MET A 1 13.74 36.41 -48.97
N GLU A 2 12.88 35.39 -48.84
CA GLU A 2 12.47 34.80 -47.57
C GLU A 2 13.20 33.46 -47.42
N PRO A 3 13.46 33.03 -46.18
CA PRO A 3 12.83 31.80 -45.70
C PRO A 3 12.17 32.01 -44.30
N ARG A 4 10.90 31.64 -44.13
CA ARG A 4 10.38 30.33 -43.66
C ARG A 4 10.47 30.10 -42.15
N SER A 5 9.30 30.21 -41.51
CA SER A 5 8.70 29.29 -40.54
C SER A 5 9.62 28.22 -39.93
N GLU A 6 9.86 28.30 -38.63
CA GLU A 6 10.32 27.15 -37.83
C GLU A 6 9.30 26.90 -36.72
N ALA A 7 8.41 25.95 -37.01
CA ALA A 7 7.45 25.39 -36.08
C ALA A 7 8.20 24.75 -34.91
N HIS A 8 7.79 25.06 -33.69
CA HIS A 8 8.09 24.24 -32.52
C HIS A 8 7.53 22.83 -32.74
N PRO A 9 8.35 21.77 -32.80
CA PRO A 9 7.82 20.45 -32.54
C PRO A 9 7.55 20.36 -31.04
N CYS A 10 6.28 20.50 -30.67
CA CYS A 10 5.77 19.89 -29.46
C CYS A 10 6.09 18.40 -29.56
N ASP A 11 7.08 17.97 -28.79
CA ASP A 11 7.49 16.57 -28.67
C ASP A 11 6.44 15.82 -27.84
N CYS A 12 5.26 15.63 -28.43
CA CYS A 12 4.16 14.81 -27.94
C CYS A 12 4.48 13.32 -28.20
N VAL A 13 5.74 12.91 -28.00
CA VAL A 13 6.18 11.54 -28.27
C VAL A 13 5.39 10.62 -27.37
N ARG A 14 4.48 9.92 -28.04
CA ARG A 14 3.68 8.77 -27.61
C ARG A 14 4.49 7.91 -26.63
N ARG A 15 4.38 8.21 -25.33
CA ARG A 15 4.67 7.25 -24.28
C ARG A 15 3.62 6.15 -24.45
N ARG A 16 4.00 5.08 -25.15
CA ARG A 16 3.28 3.81 -25.06
C ARG A 16 3.12 3.54 -23.57
N ALA A 17 1.89 3.58 -23.06
CA ALA A 17 1.59 3.26 -21.68
C ALA A 17 2.14 1.85 -21.43
N ARG A 18 3.32 1.77 -20.81
CA ARG A 18 3.85 0.51 -20.33
C ARG A 18 2.86 0.03 -19.26
N PRO A 19 2.39 -1.22 -19.31
CA PRO A 19 1.65 -1.77 -18.19
C PRO A 19 2.49 -1.57 -16.93
N TYR A 20 1.89 -0.99 -15.90
CA TYR A 20 2.54 -0.82 -14.61
C TYR A 20 2.83 -2.22 -14.07
N ALA A 21 4.10 -2.57 -13.98
CA ALA A 21 4.58 -3.85 -13.46
C ALA A 21 4.93 -3.76 -11.96
N GLY A 22 4.50 -2.69 -11.29
CA GLY A 22 4.71 -2.54 -9.86
C GLY A 22 3.95 -3.63 -9.12
N ARG A 23 4.68 -4.43 -8.35
CA ARG A 23 4.08 -5.41 -7.45
C ARG A 23 3.38 -4.69 -6.30
N MET A 24 2.41 -5.38 -5.74
CA MET A 24 1.51 -4.85 -4.72
C MET A 24 2.00 -5.32 -3.35
N ILE A 25 1.83 -4.49 -2.33
CA ILE A 25 2.13 -4.86 -0.95
C ILE A 25 0.89 -4.66 -0.07
N ALA A 26 0.58 -5.69 0.73
CA ALA A 26 -0.50 -5.64 1.70
C ALA A 26 -0.01 -4.95 2.97
N LEU A 27 -0.54 -3.77 3.29
CA LEU A 27 -0.25 -3.11 4.56
C LEU A 27 -1.34 -3.49 5.58
N VAL A 28 -0.94 -4.28 6.57
CA VAL A 28 -1.85 -4.91 7.55
C VAL A 28 -1.64 -4.28 8.92
N PRO A 29 -2.57 -3.45 9.41
CA PRO A 29 -2.53 -2.90 10.76
C PRO A 29 -2.94 -3.98 11.78
N VAL A 30 -2.02 -4.35 12.66
CA VAL A 30 -2.22 -5.36 13.71
C VAL A 30 -2.33 -4.70 15.08
N ARG A 31 -3.20 -5.27 15.91
CA ARG A 31 -3.36 -4.88 17.31
C ARG A 31 -3.17 -6.10 18.18
N ASP A 32 -2.17 -6.03 19.06
CA ASP A 32 -1.84 -7.07 20.05
C ASP A 32 -1.64 -8.45 19.41
N GLY A 33 -0.96 -8.48 18.26
CA GLY A 33 -0.70 -9.71 17.49
C GLY A 33 -1.92 -10.29 16.75
N VAL A 34 -3.06 -9.59 16.74
CA VAL A 34 -4.29 -10.06 16.08
C VAL A 34 -4.43 -9.47 14.69
N LEU A 35 -4.60 -10.34 13.68
CA LEU A 35 -4.89 -9.94 12.31
C LEU A 35 -6.30 -9.32 12.20
N PRO A 36 -6.44 -8.17 11.51
CA PRO A 36 -7.74 -7.59 11.25
C PRO A 36 -8.54 -8.43 10.25
N ALA A 37 -9.86 -8.28 10.27
CA ALA A 37 -10.73 -8.93 9.29
C ALA A 37 -10.38 -8.47 7.86
N GLY A 38 -10.18 -9.41 6.94
CA GLY A 38 -9.75 -9.10 5.57
C GLY A 38 -8.23 -9.14 5.36
N ALA A 39 -7.43 -9.39 6.40
CA ALA A 39 -5.97 -9.41 6.29
C ALA A 39 -5.50 -10.53 5.35
N ALA A 40 -5.97 -11.75 5.55
CA ALA A 40 -5.58 -12.91 4.75
C ALA A 40 -5.92 -12.70 3.26
N GLU A 41 -7.10 -12.16 2.96
CA GLU A 41 -7.52 -11.79 1.61
C GLU A 41 -6.63 -10.71 1.01
N THR A 42 -6.29 -9.68 1.80
CA THR A 42 -5.44 -8.57 1.34
C THR A 42 -4.02 -9.05 1.02
N ILE A 43 -3.46 -9.89 1.88
CA ILE A 43 -2.13 -10.50 1.68
C ILE A 43 -2.14 -11.39 0.44
N SER A 44 -3.19 -12.20 0.27
CA SER A 44 -3.36 -13.06 -0.92
C SER A 44 -3.47 -12.25 -2.21
N GLU A 45 -4.21 -11.15 -2.19
CA GLU A 45 -4.35 -10.24 -3.34
C GLU A 45 -3.00 -9.58 -3.71
N CYS A 46 -2.06 -9.51 -2.77
CA CYS A 46 -0.70 -9.01 -2.97
C CYS A 46 0.33 -10.14 -3.16
N ASP A 47 -0.09 -11.31 -3.65
CA ASP A 47 0.79 -12.47 -3.92
C ASP A 47 1.60 -12.94 -2.69
N GLY A 48 1.08 -12.70 -1.48
CA GLY A 48 1.74 -13.08 -0.22
C GLY A 48 2.73 -12.04 0.31
N HIS A 49 2.84 -10.87 -0.33
CA HIS A 49 3.69 -9.78 0.16
C HIS A 49 2.95 -8.91 1.18
N ALA A 50 3.45 -8.88 2.42
CA ALA A 50 2.84 -8.18 3.53
C ALA A 50 3.81 -7.23 4.26
N LEU A 51 3.32 -6.04 4.60
CA LEU A 51 3.90 -5.11 5.56
C LEU A 51 2.98 -5.08 6.78
N VAL A 52 3.35 -5.78 7.83
CA VAL A 52 2.57 -5.89 9.07
C VAL A 52 3.03 -4.82 10.05
N VAL A 53 2.11 -3.99 10.49
CA VAL A 53 2.43 -2.78 11.27
C VAL A 53 1.58 -2.73 12.52
N GLY A 54 2.16 -2.38 13.68
CA GLY A 54 1.40 -2.13 14.90
C GLY A 54 1.99 -2.72 16.17
N SER A 55 1.14 -3.28 17.04
CA SER A 55 1.58 -3.90 18.29
C SER A 55 1.56 -5.43 18.22
N GLY A 56 2.61 -6.08 18.72
CA GLY A 56 2.72 -7.54 18.76
C GLY A 56 2.92 -8.15 17.38
N THR A 57 3.58 -7.45 16.46
CA THR A 57 3.75 -7.91 15.07
C THR A 57 4.49 -9.24 14.95
N GLY A 58 5.34 -9.58 15.93
CA GLY A 58 6.07 -10.84 15.98
C GLY A 58 5.26 -12.06 16.43
N ASP A 59 4.08 -11.87 17.03
CA ASP A 59 3.20 -12.95 17.52
C ASP A 59 2.11 -13.32 16.51
N VAL A 60 2.09 -12.64 15.35
CA VAL A 60 1.08 -12.83 14.32
C VAL A 60 1.30 -14.16 13.61
N ASP A 61 0.26 -14.99 13.55
CA ASP A 61 0.27 -16.21 12.76
C ASP A 61 0.08 -15.87 11.26
N LEU A 62 1.16 -16.01 10.50
CA LEU A 62 1.22 -15.79 9.05
C LEU A 62 1.51 -17.09 8.29
N ASP A 63 1.49 -18.24 8.98
CA ASP A 63 1.80 -19.52 8.37
C ASP A 63 0.81 -19.82 7.25
N GLY A 64 1.36 -20.09 6.06
CA GLY A 64 0.59 -20.29 4.85
C GLY A 64 -0.18 -19.07 4.34
N LEU A 65 -0.09 -17.88 4.96
CA LEU A 65 -0.78 -16.68 4.48
C LEU A 65 0.12 -15.77 3.64
N ALA A 66 1.42 -15.76 3.90
CA ALA A 66 2.37 -14.84 3.29
C ALA A 66 3.62 -15.57 2.77
N THR A 67 4.26 -14.96 1.78
CA THR A 67 5.54 -15.42 1.20
C THR A 67 6.69 -14.50 1.61
N THR A 68 6.41 -13.19 1.75
CA THR A 68 7.37 -12.18 2.19
C THR A 68 6.68 -11.25 3.17
N VAL A 69 7.27 -11.08 4.34
CA VAL A 69 6.69 -10.30 5.43
C VAL A 69 7.72 -9.32 5.95
N LEU A 70 7.33 -8.05 6.00
CA LEU A 70 8.05 -6.99 6.67
C LEU A 70 7.28 -6.63 7.95
N LEU A 71 7.91 -6.77 9.11
CA LEU A 71 7.32 -6.44 10.40
C LEU A 71 7.81 -5.07 10.86
N VAL A 72 6.89 -4.18 11.22
CA VAL A 72 7.20 -2.86 11.81
C VAL A 72 6.43 -2.70 13.12
N GLU A 73 7.15 -2.70 14.23
CA GLU A 73 6.56 -2.48 15.54
C GLU A 73 6.36 -0.96 15.77
N LEU A 74 5.10 -0.53 15.83
CA LEU A 74 4.72 0.88 16.03
C LEU A 74 3.95 1.12 17.34
N GLY A 75 3.66 0.05 18.09
CA GLY A 75 2.91 0.13 19.34
C GLY A 75 1.41 0.36 19.11
N ALA A 76 0.79 1.19 19.95
CA ALA A 76 -0.66 1.43 19.93
C ALA A 76 -1.12 2.08 18.60
N VAL A 77 -2.35 1.74 18.17
CA VAL A 77 -2.90 2.23 16.90
C VAL A 77 -3.14 3.74 16.94
N GLU A 78 -2.30 4.47 16.20
CA GLU A 78 -2.38 5.92 16.06
C GLU A 78 -2.19 6.31 14.58
N PRO A 79 -3.26 6.41 13.76
CA PRO A 79 -3.16 6.53 12.31
C PRO A 79 -2.26 7.67 11.82
N THR A 80 -2.33 8.83 12.48
CA THR A 80 -1.50 10.01 12.15
C THR A 80 -0.02 9.76 12.41
N ARG A 81 0.32 9.22 13.59
CA ARG A 81 1.72 8.92 13.98
C ARG A 81 2.29 7.81 13.11
N TRP A 82 1.53 6.75 12.92
CA TRP A 82 1.91 5.64 12.05
C TRP A 82 2.16 6.11 10.63
N THR A 83 1.32 7.00 10.09
CA THR A 83 1.51 7.54 8.73
C THR A 83 2.85 8.28 8.59
N ALA A 84 3.25 9.07 9.59
CA ALA A 84 4.51 9.81 9.57
C ALA A 84 5.74 8.88 9.53
N VAL A 85 5.63 7.69 10.11
CA VAL A 85 6.69 6.67 10.13
C VAL A 85 6.63 5.75 8.90
N LEU A 86 5.43 5.36 8.46
CA LEU A 86 5.22 4.42 7.37
C LEU A 86 5.50 5.04 5.99
N ALA A 87 5.16 6.31 5.79
CA ALA A 87 5.42 6.98 4.52
C ALA A 87 6.91 7.01 4.12
N PRO A 88 7.87 7.35 5.00
CA PRO A 88 9.29 7.26 4.67
C PRO A 88 9.77 5.82 4.50
N ILE A 89 9.30 4.86 5.31
CA ILE A 89 9.63 3.43 5.12
C ILE A 89 9.22 2.95 3.73
N ILE A 90 7.97 3.23 3.31
CA ILE A 90 7.47 2.83 1.99
C ILE A 90 8.28 3.45 0.85
N ARG A 91 8.73 4.70 1.00
CA ARG A 91 9.59 5.37 0.03
C ARG A 91 10.98 4.73 -0.03
N GLN A 92 11.58 4.45 1.12
CA GLN A 92 12.89 3.80 1.20
C GLN A 92 12.85 2.39 0.60
N LEU A 93 11.80 1.61 0.87
CA LEU A 93 11.60 0.30 0.26
C LEU A 93 11.52 0.41 -1.27
N ALA A 94 10.77 1.39 -1.79
CA ALA A 94 10.72 1.66 -3.23
C ALA A 94 12.11 2.00 -3.81
N GLU A 95 12.91 2.80 -3.10
CA GLU A 95 14.26 3.18 -3.51
C GLU A 95 15.23 1.99 -3.49
N GLN A 96 15.03 1.03 -2.57
CA GLN A 96 15.78 -0.22 -2.49
C GLN A 96 15.37 -1.25 -3.56
N GLY A 97 14.39 -0.92 -4.40
CA GLY A 97 13.86 -1.80 -5.44
C GLY A 97 12.84 -2.81 -4.95
N ILE A 98 12.30 -2.62 -3.74
CA ILE A 98 11.13 -3.36 -3.25
C ILE A 98 9.89 -2.65 -3.79
N ASP A 99 9.10 -3.37 -4.58
CA ASP A 99 7.91 -2.84 -5.24
C ASP A 99 6.81 -2.46 -4.21
N THR A 100 6.73 -1.19 -3.83
CA THR A 100 5.71 -0.66 -2.89
C THR A 100 4.80 0.39 -3.53
N ASP A 101 4.70 0.39 -4.85
CA ASP A 101 3.94 1.39 -5.60
C ASP A 101 2.44 1.28 -5.38
N ILE A 102 1.97 0.05 -5.14
CA ILE A 102 0.58 -0.24 -4.88
C ILE A 102 0.48 -0.76 -3.45
N VAL A 103 -0.09 0.06 -2.58
CA VAL A 103 -0.29 -0.29 -1.17
C VAL A 103 -1.75 -0.64 -0.97
N VAL A 104 -2.02 -1.88 -0.57
CA VAL A 104 -3.37 -2.38 -0.35
C VAL A 104 -3.60 -2.58 1.14
N LEU A 105 -4.65 -1.97 1.68
CA LEU A 105 -5.04 -2.13 3.08
C LEU A 105 -6.34 -2.92 3.17
N PRO A 106 -6.57 -3.71 4.23
CA PRO A 106 -7.89 -4.27 4.48
C PRO A 106 -8.90 -3.14 4.73
N HIS A 107 -10.13 -3.26 4.23
CA HIS A 107 -11.24 -2.31 4.52
C HIS A 107 -11.81 -2.49 5.95
N ALA A 108 -10.98 -2.92 6.89
CA ALA A 108 -11.24 -2.95 8.32
C ALA A 108 -11.21 -1.53 8.92
N PRO A 109 -11.70 -1.30 10.16
CA PRO A 109 -11.71 0.02 10.80
C PRO A 109 -10.34 0.72 10.74
N ASP A 110 -9.27 0.05 11.19
CA ASP A 110 -7.92 0.63 11.21
C ASP A 110 -7.39 0.92 9.80
N GLY A 111 -7.67 0.05 8.83
CA GLY A 111 -7.26 0.26 7.43
C GLY A 111 -8.06 1.38 6.74
N ARG A 112 -9.34 1.56 7.07
CA ARG A 112 -10.18 2.67 6.58
C ARG A 112 -9.70 4.03 7.12
N ASP A 113 -9.19 4.04 8.34
CA ASP A 113 -8.65 5.24 8.97
C ASP A 113 -7.22 5.52 8.48
N LEU A 114 -6.37 4.50 8.31
CA LEU A 114 -4.97 4.69 7.89
C LEU A 114 -4.82 5.01 6.40
N ALA A 115 -5.61 4.38 5.52
CA ALA A 115 -5.48 4.53 4.07
C ALA A 115 -5.53 5.99 3.55
N PRO A 116 -6.49 6.86 3.97
CA PRO A 116 -6.53 8.24 3.48
C PRO A 116 -5.34 9.08 3.97
N HIS A 117 -4.88 8.86 5.20
CA HIS A 117 -3.69 9.54 5.73
C HIS A 117 -2.44 9.11 4.94
N LEU A 118 -2.30 7.83 4.67
CA LEU A 118 -1.17 7.29 3.92
C LEU A 118 -1.17 7.74 2.45
N ALA A 119 -2.33 7.73 1.80
CA ALA A 119 -2.49 8.22 0.44
C ALA A 119 -2.06 9.68 0.31
N LEU A 120 -2.49 10.53 1.26
CA LEU A 120 -2.07 11.93 1.33
C LEU A 120 -0.56 12.06 1.57
N ALA A 121 0.00 11.33 2.54
CA ALA A 121 1.41 11.42 2.89
C ALA A 121 2.35 10.90 1.78
N LEU A 122 1.89 9.95 0.96
CA LEU A 122 2.61 9.42 -0.19
C LEU A 122 2.38 10.22 -1.49
N ASP A 123 1.46 11.19 -1.48
CA ASP A 123 0.97 11.90 -2.67
C ASP A 123 0.43 10.95 -3.75
N ARG A 124 -0.41 9.99 -3.32
CA ARG A 124 -0.97 8.93 -4.17
C ARG A 124 -2.51 8.96 -4.15
N PRO A 125 -3.19 8.64 -5.26
CA PRO A 125 -4.63 8.51 -5.28
C PRO A 125 -5.09 7.34 -4.38
N LEU A 126 -6.22 7.54 -3.69
CA LEU A 126 -6.88 6.52 -2.89
C LEU A 126 -8.05 5.88 -3.65
N LEU A 127 -8.02 4.55 -3.77
CA LEU A 127 -9.08 3.72 -4.32
C LEU A 127 -9.76 2.92 -3.20
N ALA A 128 -10.74 3.54 -2.54
CA ALA A 128 -11.39 2.96 -1.38
C ALA A 128 -12.51 1.95 -1.73
N GLY A 129 -12.61 0.88 -0.96
CA GLY A 129 -13.69 -0.11 -1.06
C GLY A 129 -13.63 -0.95 -2.34
N ALA A 130 -12.44 -1.31 -2.77
CA ALA A 130 -12.23 -2.18 -3.91
C ALA A 130 -12.64 -3.63 -3.59
N THR A 131 -13.26 -4.33 -4.54
CA THR A 131 -13.52 -5.78 -4.46
C THR A 131 -12.44 -6.60 -5.15
N GLU A 132 -11.57 -5.93 -5.92
CA GLU A 132 -10.45 -6.50 -6.66
C GLU A 132 -9.40 -5.40 -6.84
N VAL A 133 -8.14 -5.73 -6.58
CA VAL A 133 -7.01 -4.83 -6.78
C VAL A 133 -5.93 -5.57 -7.56
N SER A 134 -5.54 -5.01 -8.70
CA SER A 134 -4.42 -5.47 -9.49
C SER A 134 -3.63 -4.26 -9.99
N ALA A 135 -2.41 -4.51 -10.49
CA ALA A 135 -1.55 -3.44 -11.00
C ALA A 135 -2.13 -2.64 -12.18
N HIS A 136 -3.16 -3.17 -12.85
CA HIS A 136 -3.74 -2.58 -14.06
C HIS A 136 -5.26 -2.39 -13.98
N ARG A 137 -5.88 -2.89 -12.90
CA ARG A 137 -7.33 -2.89 -12.75
C ARG A 137 -7.70 -2.86 -11.28
N VAL A 138 -8.53 -1.91 -10.91
CA VAL A 138 -9.18 -1.87 -9.60
C VAL A 138 -10.70 -1.86 -9.82
N ARG A 139 -11.40 -2.79 -9.18
CA ARG A 139 -12.87 -2.85 -9.26
C ARG A 139 -13.44 -2.33 -7.96
N VAL A 140 -14.31 -1.33 -8.07
CA VAL A 140 -14.97 -0.74 -6.91
C VAL A 140 -16.47 -0.98 -7.04
N ALA A 141 -17.06 -1.54 -5.98
CA ALA A 141 -18.51 -1.65 -5.86
C ALA A 141 -19.09 -0.28 -5.51
N ARG A 142 -19.91 0.28 -6.41
CA ARG A 142 -20.68 1.51 -6.20
C ARG A 142 -22.16 1.17 -5.98
N ARG A 143 -22.90 2.10 -5.37
CA ARG A 143 -24.35 1.97 -5.08
C ARG A 143 -24.74 0.67 -4.34
N GLY A 144 -24.03 0.34 -3.27
CA GLY A 144 -24.34 -0.85 -2.46
C GLY A 144 -24.13 -2.18 -3.20
N GLY A 145 -23.20 -2.24 -4.16
CA GLY A 145 -22.89 -3.46 -4.93
C GLY A 145 -23.68 -3.62 -6.22
N LEU A 146 -24.56 -2.67 -6.55
CA LEU A 146 -25.39 -2.73 -7.76
C LEU A 146 -24.66 -2.25 -9.02
N GLU A 147 -23.50 -1.61 -8.88
CA GLU A 147 -22.70 -1.11 -9.99
C GLU A 147 -21.21 -1.42 -9.77
N LEU A 148 -20.59 -2.12 -10.71
CA LEU A 148 -19.16 -2.40 -10.71
C LEU A 148 -18.46 -1.38 -11.59
N HIS A 149 -17.69 -0.49 -10.97
CA HIS A 149 -16.88 0.48 -11.68
C HIS A 149 -15.43 0.00 -11.78
N GLU A 150 -14.89 -0.06 -13.00
CA GLU A 150 -13.51 -0.42 -13.25
C GLU A 150 -12.65 0.85 -13.40
N GLN A 151 -11.61 0.96 -12.58
CA GLN A 151 -10.60 1.99 -12.69
C GLN A 151 -9.29 1.39 -13.18
N ARG A 152 -8.62 2.11 -14.08
CA ARG A 152 -7.32 1.74 -14.64
C ARG A 152 -6.27 2.73 -14.17
N PRO A 153 -5.64 2.48 -13.01
CA PRO A 153 -4.59 3.35 -12.51
C PRO A 153 -3.39 3.35 -13.48
N THR A 154 -2.77 4.53 -13.63
CA THR A 154 -1.62 4.74 -14.52
C THR A 154 -0.31 4.96 -13.77
N GLY A 155 -0.32 4.86 -12.45
CA GLY A 155 0.83 5.05 -11.56
C GLY A 155 0.56 4.50 -10.15
N PRO A 156 1.46 4.77 -9.18
CA PRO A 156 1.32 4.34 -7.79
C PRO A 156 -0.01 4.76 -7.17
N PHE A 157 -0.61 3.91 -6.35
CA PHE A 157 -1.87 4.21 -5.67
C PHE A 157 -1.98 3.48 -4.33
N VAL A 158 -2.88 3.97 -3.48
CA VAL A 158 -3.29 3.29 -2.25
C VAL A 158 -4.71 2.77 -2.46
N ALA A 159 -4.99 1.55 -2.03
CA ALA A 159 -6.33 0.97 -2.11
C ALA A 159 -6.77 0.36 -0.78
N THR A 160 -8.08 0.28 -0.55
CA THR A 160 -8.63 -0.57 0.50
C THR A 160 -9.45 -1.70 -0.12
N LEU A 161 -9.20 -2.94 0.30
CA LEU A 161 -9.87 -4.15 -0.20
C LEU A 161 -11.01 -4.58 0.72
N GLN A 162 -12.21 -4.79 0.17
CA GLN A 162 -13.38 -5.23 0.92
C GLN A 162 -13.17 -6.63 1.50
N THR A 163 -13.38 -6.75 2.81
CA THR A 163 -13.38 -8.02 3.52
C THR A 163 -14.46 -8.97 2.95
N GLY A 164 -14.11 -10.24 2.78
CA GLY A 164 -15.03 -11.27 2.28
C GLY A 164 -15.39 -11.17 0.79
N ALA A 165 -14.75 -10.27 0.03
CA ALA A 165 -14.93 -10.21 -1.42
C ALA A 165 -14.31 -11.42 -2.14
N ARG A 166 -13.27 -12.02 -1.56
CA ARG A 166 -12.55 -13.21 -2.04
C ARG A 166 -12.15 -14.11 -0.88
N GLY A 167 -11.87 -15.38 -1.16
CA GLY A 167 -11.24 -16.28 -0.18
C GLY A 167 -9.72 -16.12 -0.22
N PRO A 168 -9.02 -16.24 0.93
CA PRO A 168 -7.57 -16.21 0.95
C PRO A 168 -6.98 -17.41 0.22
N VAL A 169 -5.83 -17.21 -0.42
CA VAL A 169 -5.00 -18.27 -0.99
C VAL A 169 -3.95 -18.64 0.03
N THR A 170 -3.69 -19.94 0.18
CA THR A 170 -2.63 -20.44 1.05
C THR A 170 -1.35 -20.70 0.26
N PHE A 171 -0.20 -20.40 0.87
CA PHE A 171 1.12 -20.63 0.31
C PHE A 171 1.80 -21.80 1.02
N ASP A 172 2.36 -22.75 0.27
CA ASP A 172 3.00 -23.96 0.82
C ASP A 172 4.44 -23.73 1.32
N SER A 173 4.96 -22.51 1.25
CA SER A 173 6.33 -22.18 1.65
C SER A 173 6.35 -21.29 2.89
N PRO A 174 7.32 -21.47 3.80
CA PRO A 174 7.46 -20.59 4.95
C PRO A 174 7.77 -19.17 4.48
N ALA A 175 7.12 -18.18 5.11
CA ALA A 175 7.32 -16.79 4.79
C ALA A 175 8.77 -16.36 5.09
N ASP A 176 9.37 -15.59 4.18
CA ASP A 176 10.58 -14.83 4.46
C ASP A 176 10.19 -13.61 5.32
N VAL A 177 10.62 -13.59 6.57
CA VAL A 177 10.22 -12.56 7.54
C VAL A 177 11.41 -11.68 7.88
N ASP A 178 11.31 -10.39 7.57
CA ASP A 178 12.27 -9.36 7.94
C ASP A 178 11.65 -8.35 8.91
N ARG A 179 12.46 -7.81 9.82
CA ARG A 179 12.03 -6.81 10.79
C ARG A 179 12.65 -5.47 10.44
N ILE A 180 11.80 -4.47 10.28
CA ILE A 180 12.22 -3.10 10.01
C ILE A 180 12.05 -2.30 11.29
N ASP A 181 13.17 -1.84 11.84
CA ASP A 181 13.15 -0.88 12.91
C ASP A 181 12.63 0.47 12.38
N PRO A 182 11.63 1.08 13.04
CA PRO A 182 11.18 2.40 12.64
C PRO A 182 12.32 3.41 12.83
N PRO A 183 12.47 4.42 11.94
CA PRO A 183 13.45 5.47 12.13
C PRO A 183 13.26 6.13 13.50
N ASP A 184 14.35 6.30 14.23
CA ASP A 184 14.37 6.83 15.59
C ASP A 184 13.67 8.20 15.64
N GLU A 185 12.59 8.32 16.43
CA GLU A 185 11.86 9.59 16.60
C GLU A 185 12.71 10.68 17.29
N THR A 186 13.91 10.37 17.79
CA THR A 186 14.78 11.31 18.51
C THR A 186 15.47 12.39 17.66
N ALA A 187 15.33 12.39 16.34
CA ALA A 187 16.00 13.38 15.49
C ALA A 187 15.30 14.75 15.37
N ASN A 188 14.15 14.99 16.03
CA ASN A 188 13.42 16.26 15.91
C ASN A 188 13.06 16.96 17.22
N ASP A 189 13.78 16.69 18.32
CA ASP A 189 13.83 17.62 19.46
C ASP A 189 14.93 18.66 19.22
N ALA A 190 14.66 19.60 18.30
CA ALA A 190 15.44 20.83 18.25
C ALA A 190 15.00 21.70 19.44
N PRO A 191 15.92 22.14 20.33
CA PRO A 191 15.53 22.87 21.52
C PRO A 191 14.92 24.22 21.14
N THR A 192 13.65 24.43 21.52
CA THR A 192 13.03 25.76 21.54
C THR A 192 13.78 26.58 22.60
N THR A 193 14.75 27.38 22.16
CA THR A 193 15.40 28.36 23.01
C THR A 193 14.54 29.61 23.09
N HIS A 194 14.21 29.96 24.32
CA HIS A 194 13.48 31.13 24.80
C HIS A 194 14.20 32.45 24.52
#